data_AF-A0A2W6SRB1-F1
#
_entry.id   AF-A0A2W6SRB1-F1
#
_cell.length_a   1.000
_cell.length_b   1.000
_cell.length_c   1.000
_cell.angle_alpha   90.00
_cell.angle_beta   90.00
_cell.angle_gamma   90.00
#
_symmetry.space_group_name_H-M   'P 1'
#
loop_
_entity.id
_entity.type
_entity.pdbx_description
1 polymer ?
#
loop_
_entity_poly.entity_id
_entity_poly.type
_entity_poly.pdbx_seq_one_letter_code
_entity_poly.pdbx_strand_id
1 'polypeptide(L)'
;MKKSILFILLFVAQIISAQTPTITENYIYTKTYLSADGSKKTETVQYFDGLGRAKEVVQVKATPLGKDLVVPVTYDQLGRQTKTLLPVPVATANSGIHGTDENTVNSYYGVANAFSEQKLENSPLARVLEAAGPGTEWAMSTGHTTKMQYLINTSADQVKKYNTSVSWSNATLTTSISSVSFYDANQLSKSKVTDENGNVTIDFKNSEGKTVLLRKGEGADKLDTYYLYNNYGQLAFVISPKADQQITSGNNTVTTQILDDLCYQYV
;
A
#
# COMPACT_ATOMS: atom_id res chain seq x y z
N MET A 1 50.93 -52.96 42.75
CA MET A 1 51.80 -52.28 41.76
C MET A 1 50.93 -51.45 40.82
N LYS A 2 51.26 -50.16 40.71
CA LYS A 2 50.66 -49.17 39.79
C LYS A 2 50.84 -49.60 38.32
N LYS A 3 49.91 -49.21 37.45
CA LYS A 3 50.17 -48.52 36.17
C LYS A 3 48.85 -48.08 35.49
N SER A 4 48.73 -46.76 35.33
CA SER A 4 47.72 -46.05 34.52
C SER A 4 47.88 -46.32 33.03
N ILE A 5 46.80 -46.19 32.25
CA ILE A 5 46.71 -45.82 30.81
C ILE A 5 45.23 -45.42 30.59
N LEU A 6 44.82 -44.16 30.46
CA LEU A 6 45.04 -43.09 29.46
C LEU A 6 43.72 -42.84 28.72
N PHE A 7 43.12 -41.69 29.02
CA PHE A 7 41.93 -41.09 28.40
C PHE A 7 42.13 -40.87 26.89
N ILE A 8 41.15 -41.25 26.05
CA ILE A 8 40.96 -40.66 24.72
C ILE A 8 39.49 -40.29 24.60
N LEU A 9 39.18 -39.03 24.87
CA LEU A 9 37.92 -38.38 24.52
C LEU A 9 38.03 -37.99 23.03
N LEU A 10 37.34 -38.70 22.14
CA LEU A 10 37.22 -38.33 20.74
C LEU A 10 36.23 -37.16 20.61
N PHE A 11 36.73 -35.93 20.67
CA PHE A 11 35.94 -34.73 20.40
C PHE A 11 35.69 -34.67 18.89
N VAL A 12 34.54 -35.17 18.44
CA VAL A 12 34.04 -34.92 17.08
C VAL A 12 33.65 -33.44 17.03
N ALA A 13 34.53 -32.61 16.47
CA ALA A 13 34.19 -31.24 16.10
C ALA A 13 33.14 -31.31 15.00
N GLN A 14 31.86 -31.23 15.39
CA GLN A 14 30.81 -30.92 14.43
C GLN A 14 31.04 -29.47 13.99
N ILE A 15 31.61 -29.33 12.80
CA ILE A 15 31.64 -28.06 12.09
C ILE A 15 30.18 -27.75 11.75
N ILE A 16 29.53 -26.96 12.60
CA ILE A 16 28.27 -26.32 12.26
C ILE A 16 28.63 -25.28 11.19
N SER A 17 28.62 -25.70 9.93
CA SER A 17 28.56 -24.74 8.83
C SER A 17 27.19 -24.07 8.92
N ALA A 18 27.12 -22.94 9.63
CA ALA A 18 26.05 -21.99 9.39
C ALA A 18 26.08 -21.69 7.89
N GLN A 19 24.98 -21.92 7.18
CA GLN A 19 24.86 -21.55 5.78
C GLN A 19 24.88 -20.03 5.70
N THR A 20 26.06 -19.44 5.64
CA THR A 20 26.25 -18.04 5.27
C THR A 20 26.11 -17.97 3.76
N PRO A 21 25.04 -17.38 3.21
CA PRO A 21 24.86 -17.20 1.77
C PRO A 21 26.08 -16.55 1.11
N THR A 22 26.73 -15.60 1.81
CA THR A 22 28.03 -15.03 1.41
C THR A 22 28.85 -14.62 2.65
N ILE A 23 30.16 -14.41 2.45
CA ILE A 23 31.07 -13.81 3.46
C ILE A 23 31.38 -12.33 3.18
N THR A 24 30.93 -11.80 2.03
CA THR A 24 31.30 -10.47 1.52
C THR A 24 30.16 -9.47 1.58
N GLU A 25 28.93 -9.92 1.84
CA GLU A 25 27.74 -9.07 1.78
C GLU A 25 26.98 -9.07 3.09
N ASN A 26 26.37 -7.92 3.39
CA ASN A 26 25.39 -7.83 4.45
C ASN A 26 24.06 -8.40 3.95
N TYR A 27 23.43 -9.28 4.73
CA TYR A 27 22.16 -9.90 4.35
C TYR A 27 21.25 -10.21 5.55
N ILE A 28 19.95 -10.31 5.27
CA ILE A 28 18.96 -10.95 6.13
C ILE A 28 18.49 -12.21 5.41
N TYR A 29 18.58 -13.35 6.10
CA TYR A 29 18.13 -14.63 5.58
C TYR A 29 16.93 -15.14 6.38
N THR A 30 15.85 -15.43 5.66
CA THR A 30 14.61 -15.95 6.22
C THR A 30 14.32 -17.32 5.63
N LYS A 31 14.15 -18.31 6.50
CA LYS A 31 13.72 -19.66 6.14
C LYS A 31 12.41 -19.98 6.85
N THR A 32 11.39 -20.33 6.08
CA THR A 32 10.09 -20.77 6.61
C THR A 32 9.87 -22.23 6.24
N TYR A 33 9.71 -23.08 7.24
CA TYR A 33 9.39 -24.49 7.02
C TYR A 33 7.89 -24.67 6.77
N LEU A 34 7.56 -25.39 5.70
CA LEU A 34 6.18 -25.67 5.27
C LEU A 34 5.74 -27.09 5.65
N SER A 35 6.65 -27.88 6.22
CA SER A 35 6.37 -29.23 6.71
C SER A 35 7.08 -29.46 8.04
N ALA A 36 6.50 -30.32 8.88
CA ALA A 36 7.01 -30.61 10.22
C ALA A 36 8.40 -31.29 10.20
N ASP A 37 8.68 -32.07 9.15
CA ASP A 37 9.98 -32.72 8.91
C ASP A 37 11.02 -31.76 8.28
N GLY A 38 10.62 -30.53 7.94
CA GLY A 38 11.45 -29.53 7.30
C GLY A 38 11.87 -29.81 5.85
N SER A 39 11.30 -30.85 5.21
CA SER A 39 11.59 -31.22 3.83
C SER A 39 11.06 -30.20 2.82
N LYS A 40 9.97 -29.51 3.17
CA LYS A 40 9.42 -28.38 2.42
C LYS A 40 9.75 -27.08 3.12
N LYS A 41 10.31 -26.13 2.38
CA LYS A 41 10.70 -24.84 2.92
C LYS A 41 10.67 -23.77 1.84
N THR A 42 10.52 -22.53 2.26
CA THR A 42 10.79 -21.34 1.44
C THR A 42 11.95 -20.58 2.06
N GLU A 43 12.78 -20.01 1.20
CA GLU A 43 14.02 -19.36 1.56
C GLU A 43 14.10 -18.02 0.82
N THR A 44 14.32 -16.94 1.58
CA THR A 44 14.48 -15.60 1.04
C THR A 44 15.75 -14.98 1.63
N VAL A 45 16.55 -14.37 0.78
CA VAL A 45 17.74 -13.60 1.17
C VAL A 45 17.55 -12.17 0.69
N GLN A 46 17.68 -11.21 1.59
CA GLN A 46 17.71 -9.79 1.25
C GLN A 46 19.13 -9.28 1.47
N TYR A 47 19.76 -8.80 0.41
CA TYR A 47 21.10 -8.23 0.43
C TYR A 47 21.07 -6.72 0.61
N PHE A 48 22.08 -6.19 1.29
CA PHE A 48 22.18 -4.76 1.62
C PHE A 48 23.48 -4.16 1.09
N ASP A 49 23.44 -2.86 0.79
CA ASP A 49 24.62 -2.06 0.51
C ASP A 49 25.36 -1.65 1.81
N GLY A 50 26.47 -0.92 1.67
CA GLY A 50 27.26 -0.44 2.81
C GLY A 50 26.55 0.57 3.72
N LEU A 51 25.41 1.11 3.28
CA LEU A 51 24.55 2.02 4.06
C LEU A 51 23.36 1.30 4.70
N GLY A 52 23.28 -0.03 4.54
CA GLY A 52 22.18 -0.84 5.07
C GLY A 52 20.88 -0.74 4.26
N ARG A 53 20.93 -0.24 3.02
CA ARG A 53 19.77 -0.21 2.10
C ARG A 53 19.72 -1.50 1.29
N ALA A 54 18.53 -2.01 1.03
CA ALA A 54 18.36 -3.24 0.26
C ALA A 54 18.84 -3.03 -1.18
N LYS A 55 19.63 -3.95 -1.72
CA LYS A 55 20.11 -3.88 -3.12
C LYS A 55 19.60 -5.02 -4.00
N GLU A 56 19.27 -6.17 -3.41
CA GLU A 56 18.72 -7.31 -4.13
C GLU A 56 17.96 -8.22 -3.16
N VAL A 57 16.80 -8.73 -3.59
CA VAL A 57 16.03 -9.75 -2.88
C VAL A 57 16.02 -11.02 -3.73
N VAL A 58 16.40 -12.14 -3.13
CA VAL A 58 16.50 -13.45 -3.78
C VAL A 58 15.56 -14.42 -3.08
N GLN A 59 14.56 -14.93 -3.80
CA GLN A 59 13.78 -16.08 -3.36
C GLN A 59 14.44 -17.34 -3.91
N VAL A 60 15.04 -18.13 -3.03
CA VAL A 60 15.93 -19.24 -3.40
C VAL A 60 15.10 -20.40 -3.93
N LYS A 61 15.42 -20.87 -5.14
CA LYS A 61 14.76 -21.99 -5.83
C LYS A 61 13.22 -21.88 -5.86
N ALA A 62 12.69 -20.66 -5.90
CA ALA A 62 11.26 -20.38 -5.78
C ALA A 62 10.44 -20.77 -7.01
N THR A 63 11.07 -20.90 -8.17
CA THR A 63 10.38 -21.30 -9.40
C THR A 63 10.20 -22.82 -9.50
N PRO A 64 9.24 -23.33 -10.30
CA PRO A 64 9.06 -24.77 -10.50
C PRO A 64 10.30 -25.51 -11.04
N LEU A 65 11.19 -24.81 -11.75
CA LEU A 65 12.43 -25.36 -12.29
C LEU A 65 13.62 -25.22 -11.32
N GLY A 66 13.39 -24.80 -10.07
CA GLY A 66 14.45 -24.60 -9.08
C GLY A 66 15.40 -23.44 -9.39
N LYS A 67 14.98 -22.49 -10.23
CA LYS A 67 15.64 -21.19 -10.39
C LYS A 67 15.32 -20.27 -9.22
N ASP A 68 16.26 -19.39 -8.90
CA ASP A 68 16.03 -18.31 -7.94
C ASP A 68 15.18 -17.24 -8.60
N LEU A 69 14.28 -16.60 -7.83
CA LEU A 69 13.51 -15.45 -8.30
C LEU A 69 14.10 -14.19 -7.66
N VAL A 70 14.63 -13.30 -8.49
CA VAL A 70 15.45 -12.16 -8.05
C VAL A 70 14.76 -10.84 -8.34
N VAL A 71 14.75 -9.94 -7.36
CA VAL A 71 14.27 -8.57 -7.49
C VAL A 71 15.43 -7.63 -7.14
N PRO A 72 16.05 -6.96 -8.14
CA PRO A 72 17.01 -5.91 -7.86
C PRO A 72 16.31 -4.67 -7.32
N VAL A 73 17.00 -3.93 -6.46
CA VAL A 73 16.50 -2.68 -5.87
C VAL A 73 17.40 -1.54 -6.32
N THR A 74 16.79 -0.54 -6.97
CA THR A 74 17.49 0.65 -7.45
C THR A 74 17.00 1.89 -6.71
N TYR A 75 17.91 2.86 -6.57
CA TYR A 75 17.66 4.12 -5.92
C TYR A 75 18.01 5.27 -6.85
N ASP A 76 17.27 6.37 -6.73
CA ASP A 76 17.63 7.62 -7.38
C ASP A 76 18.86 8.28 -6.71
N GLN A 77 19.30 9.41 -7.26
CA GLN A 77 20.45 10.17 -6.74
C GLN A 77 20.26 10.67 -5.30
N LEU A 78 19.02 10.73 -4.82
CA LEU A 78 18.67 11.14 -3.45
C LEU A 78 18.48 9.92 -2.52
N GLY A 79 18.74 8.70 -3.01
CA GLY A 79 18.62 7.47 -2.24
C GLY A 79 17.19 6.96 -2.05
N ARG A 80 16.23 7.43 -2.86
CA ARG A 80 14.83 7.03 -2.81
C ARG A 80 14.54 5.93 -3.83
N GLN A 81 13.71 4.97 -3.47
CA GLN A 81 13.28 3.92 -4.38
C GLN A 81 12.05 4.37 -5.17
N THR A 82 12.28 4.99 -6.33
CA THR A 82 11.20 5.45 -7.23
C THR A 82 10.76 4.38 -8.23
N LYS A 83 11.55 3.31 -8.40
CA LYS A 83 11.24 2.17 -9.27
C LYS A 83 11.07 0.89 -8.47
N THR A 84 10.12 0.06 -8.87
CA THR A 84 10.01 -1.32 -8.40
C THR A 84 10.10 -2.24 -9.60
N LEU A 85 11.24 -2.93 -9.73
CA LEU A 85 11.51 -3.82 -10.85
C LEU A 85 10.74 -5.13 -10.73
N LEU A 86 10.35 -5.67 -11.87
CA LEU A 86 9.73 -6.99 -11.93
C LEU A 86 10.74 -8.10 -11.57
N PRO A 87 10.28 -9.17 -10.91
CA PRO A 87 11.14 -10.28 -10.52
C PRO A 87 11.61 -11.10 -11.74
N VAL A 88 12.88 -11.48 -11.79
CA VAL A 88 13.41 -12.34 -12.86
C VAL A 88 13.90 -13.70 -12.36
N PRO A 89 13.60 -14.79 -13.08
CA PRO A 89 14.10 -16.11 -12.74
C PRO A 89 15.52 -16.32 -13.28
N VAL A 90 16.46 -16.61 -12.40
CA VAL A 90 17.89 -16.81 -12.72
C VAL A 90 18.39 -18.17 -12.21
N ALA A 91 19.43 -18.71 -12.83
CA ALA A 91 20.02 -19.97 -12.39
C ALA A 91 20.44 -19.86 -10.92
N THR A 92 20.11 -20.86 -10.10
CA THR A 92 20.28 -20.73 -8.65
C THR A 92 21.73 -20.52 -8.23
N ALA A 93 21.95 -19.58 -7.30
CA ALA A 93 23.24 -19.36 -6.64
C ALA A 93 23.27 -19.95 -5.22
N ASN A 94 22.34 -20.86 -4.90
CA ASN A 94 22.19 -21.47 -3.57
C ASN A 94 22.19 -20.43 -2.44
N SER A 95 21.34 -19.40 -2.58
CA SER A 95 21.22 -18.23 -1.70
C SER A 95 22.16 -17.07 -2.01
N GLY A 96 23.17 -17.24 -2.87
CA GLY A 96 24.09 -16.16 -3.26
C GLY A 96 23.42 -14.98 -3.97
N ILE A 97 24.11 -13.84 -3.98
CA ILE A 97 23.72 -12.64 -4.73
C ILE A 97 23.97 -12.85 -6.23
N HIS A 98 23.09 -12.32 -7.07
CA HIS A 98 23.16 -12.45 -8.53
C HIS A 98 23.72 -11.20 -9.21
N GLY A 99 23.55 -10.02 -8.59
CA GLY A 99 23.99 -8.75 -9.18
C GLY A 99 23.14 -8.37 -10.40
N THR A 100 21.86 -8.73 -10.36
CA THR A 100 20.89 -8.43 -11.42
C THR A 100 20.68 -6.92 -11.48
N ASP A 101 20.58 -6.37 -12.69
CA ASP A 101 20.34 -4.94 -12.92
C ASP A 101 19.05 -4.71 -13.73
N GLU A 102 18.69 -3.43 -13.90
CA GLU A 102 17.51 -3.03 -14.67
C GLU A 102 17.57 -3.54 -16.13
N ASN A 103 18.75 -3.56 -16.74
CA ASN A 103 18.92 -4.05 -18.11
C ASN A 103 18.60 -5.55 -18.22
N THR A 104 19.02 -6.34 -17.25
CA THR A 104 18.71 -7.77 -17.18
C THR A 104 17.21 -8.01 -17.06
N VAL A 105 16.53 -7.23 -16.21
CA VAL A 105 15.08 -7.29 -16.04
C VAL A 105 14.35 -6.91 -17.34
N ASN A 106 14.70 -5.76 -17.92
CA ASN A 106 14.13 -5.29 -19.18
C ASN A 106 14.34 -6.28 -20.32
N SER A 107 15.53 -6.87 -20.43
CA SER A 107 15.85 -7.87 -21.45
C SER A 107 15.03 -9.15 -21.29
N TYR A 108 14.82 -9.61 -20.05
CA TYR A 108 14.01 -10.80 -19.77
C TYR A 108 12.55 -10.61 -20.19
N TYR A 109 11.98 -9.43 -19.91
CA TYR A 109 10.58 -9.12 -20.23
C TYR A 109 10.38 -8.56 -21.64
N GLY A 110 11.46 -8.25 -22.37
CA GLY A 110 11.40 -7.70 -23.72
C GLY A 110 10.82 -6.28 -23.81
N VAL A 111 10.88 -5.51 -22.71
CA VAL A 111 10.37 -4.13 -22.64
C VAL A 111 11.38 -3.23 -21.93
N ALA A 112 11.44 -1.95 -22.31
CA ALA A 112 12.39 -0.98 -21.73
C ALA A 112 12.02 -0.52 -20.30
N ASN A 113 10.81 -0.81 -19.85
CA ASN A 113 10.29 -0.44 -18.54
C ASN A 113 9.62 -1.63 -17.85
N ALA A 114 10.36 -2.69 -17.57
CA ALA A 114 9.90 -3.84 -16.79
C ALA A 114 9.89 -3.52 -15.28
N PHE A 115 9.30 -2.38 -14.93
CA PHE A 115 9.20 -1.85 -13.57
C PHE A 115 7.98 -0.94 -13.45
N SER A 116 7.44 -0.81 -12.25
CA SER A 116 6.59 0.35 -11.92
C SER A 116 7.47 1.54 -11.51
N GLU A 117 7.02 2.74 -11.83
CA GLU A 117 7.75 3.98 -11.56
C GLU A 117 6.85 5.00 -10.88
N GLN A 118 7.40 5.75 -9.93
CA GLN A 118 6.71 6.83 -9.23
C GLN A 118 7.44 8.15 -9.43
N LYS A 119 6.68 9.17 -9.80
CA LYS A 119 7.12 10.57 -9.78
C LYS A 119 6.73 11.17 -8.45
N LEU A 120 7.73 11.61 -7.70
CA LEU A 120 7.53 12.20 -6.38
C LEU A 120 7.52 13.73 -6.45
N GLU A 121 6.77 14.33 -5.54
CA GLU A 121 6.83 15.76 -5.26
C GLU A 121 8.25 16.15 -4.80
N ASN A 122 8.75 17.28 -5.28
CA ASN A 122 10.03 17.82 -4.84
C ASN A 122 9.90 18.54 -3.49
N SER A 123 9.39 17.80 -2.49
CA SER A 123 9.24 18.24 -1.11
C SER A 123 9.86 17.21 -0.17
N PRO A 124 10.22 17.59 1.07
CA PRO A 124 10.68 16.63 2.07
C PRO A 124 9.68 15.51 2.36
N LEU A 125 8.39 15.74 2.09
CA LEU A 125 7.33 14.76 2.28
C LEU A 125 7.28 13.72 1.14
N ALA A 126 7.90 14.02 -0.01
CA ALA A 126 8.07 13.11 -1.14
C ALA A 126 6.80 12.37 -1.55
N ARG A 127 5.66 13.07 -1.58
CA ARG A 127 4.36 12.49 -1.94
C ARG A 127 4.34 12.05 -3.40
N VAL A 128 3.66 10.95 -3.71
CA VAL A 128 3.51 10.47 -5.09
C VAL A 128 2.59 11.41 -5.87
N LEU A 129 3.07 11.98 -6.97
CA LEU A 129 2.26 12.81 -7.88
C LEU A 129 1.74 12.01 -9.07
N GLU A 130 2.51 11.00 -9.49
CA GLU A 130 2.19 10.18 -10.65
C GLU A 130 2.80 8.79 -10.47
N ALA A 131 2.08 7.75 -10.89
CA ALA A 131 2.52 6.38 -10.86
C ALA A 131 2.28 5.71 -12.22
N ALA A 132 3.30 5.01 -12.70
CA ALA A 132 3.35 4.34 -13.98
C ALA A 132 3.52 2.83 -13.77
N GLY A 133 2.87 2.04 -14.62
CA GLY A 133 2.97 0.59 -14.63
C GLY A 133 4.13 0.09 -15.50
N PRO A 134 4.43 -1.21 -15.43
CA PRO A 134 5.41 -1.83 -16.33
C PRO A 134 4.87 -2.00 -17.76
N GLY A 135 5.77 -1.89 -18.75
CA GLY A 135 5.49 -2.11 -20.18
C GLY A 135 5.33 -0.82 -20.98
N THR A 136 5.66 -0.87 -22.27
CA THR A 136 5.86 0.31 -23.13
C THR A 136 4.70 1.30 -23.12
N GLU A 137 3.46 0.80 -23.16
CA GLU A 137 2.26 1.65 -23.14
C GLU A 137 2.02 2.34 -21.79
N TRP A 138 2.56 1.80 -20.71
CA TRP A 138 2.41 2.27 -19.33
C TRP A 138 3.61 3.08 -18.84
N ALA A 139 4.58 3.34 -19.71
CA ALA A 139 5.74 4.14 -19.37
C ALA A 139 5.33 5.55 -18.94
N MET A 140 6.05 6.15 -17.99
CA MET A 140 5.74 7.46 -17.41
C MET A 140 5.49 8.56 -18.46
N SER A 141 6.16 8.49 -19.61
CA SER A 141 6.03 9.48 -20.68
C SER A 141 4.80 9.31 -21.59
N THR A 142 4.06 8.20 -21.52
CA THR A 142 2.89 7.95 -22.38
C THR A 142 1.62 8.63 -21.87
N GLY A 143 1.58 8.94 -20.57
CA GLY A 143 0.41 9.50 -19.89
C GLY A 143 -0.63 8.46 -19.46
N HIS A 144 -0.40 7.16 -19.69
CA HIS A 144 -1.18 6.07 -19.10
C HIS A 144 -0.72 5.83 -17.66
N THR A 145 -0.99 6.81 -16.81
CA THR A 145 -0.48 6.89 -15.45
C THR A 145 -1.58 7.26 -14.48
N THR A 146 -1.50 6.74 -13.26
CA THR A 146 -2.34 7.22 -12.17
C THR A 146 -1.77 8.55 -11.69
N LYS A 147 -2.59 9.60 -11.61
CA LYS A 147 -2.19 10.94 -11.18
C LYS A 147 -2.82 11.29 -9.85
N MET A 148 -2.03 11.82 -8.93
CA MET A 148 -2.47 12.22 -7.60
C MET A 148 -2.29 13.73 -7.41
N GLN A 149 -3.30 14.36 -6.82
CA GLN A 149 -3.26 15.76 -6.41
C GLN A 149 -3.65 15.87 -4.94
N TYR A 150 -2.89 16.69 -4.21
CA TYR A 150 -3.13 16.95 -2.80
C TYR A 150 -3.47 18.43 -2.61
N LEU A 151 -4.71 18.69 -2.23
CA LEU A 151 -5.34 20.00 -2.22
C LEU A 151 -6.07 20.20 -0.88
N ILE A 152 -6.69 21.36 -0.76
CA ILE A 152 -7.66 21.69 0.28
C ILE A 152 -9.01 21.95 -0.37
N ASN A 153 -10.11 21.71 0.36
CA ASN A 153 -11.43 21.94 -0.19
C ASN A 153 -11.70 23.43 -0.43
N THR A 154 -12.53 23.71 -1.41
CA THR A 154 -12.99 25.05 -1.78
C THR A 154 -14.51 25.12 -1.67
N SER A 155 -15.08 26.32 -1.65
CA SER A 155 -16.54 26.50 -1.63
C SER A 155 -17.23 25.90 -2.87
N ALA A 156 -16.50 25.79 -4.00
CA ALA A 156 -17.01 25.17 -5.22
C ALA A 156 -17.18 23.64 -5.11
N ASP A 157 -16.51 22.99 -4.14
CA ASP A 157 -16.64 21.55 -3.94
C ASP A 157 -18.02 21.15 -3.37
N GLN A 158 -18.70 22.09 -2.69
CA GLN A 158 -20.02 21.92 -2.08
C GLN A 158 -20.13 20.64 -1.22
N VAL A 159 -19.14 20.40 -0.36
CA VAL A 159 -19.11 19.22 0.51
C VAL A 159 -20.12 19.40 1.64
N LYS A 160 -21.13 18.53 1.73
CA LYS A 160 -22.13 18.59 2.81
C LYS A 160 -21.50 18.24 4.15
N LYS A 161 -21.95 18.94 5.18
CA LYS A 161 -21.65 18.72 6.58
C LYS A 161 -22.94 18.32 7.28
N TYR A 162 -23.05 17.04 7.60
CA TYR A 162 -24.17 16.50 8.36
C TYR A 162 -23.85 16.66 9.85
N ASN A 163 -24.60 17.50 10.53
CA ASN A 163 -24.46 17.68 11.97
C ASN A 163 -25.18 16.52 12.67
N THR A 164 -24.46 15.79 13.52
CA THR A 164 -25.00 14.67 14.27
C THR A 164 -25.26 15.06 15.72
N SER A 165 -26.22 14.39 16.35
CA SER A 165 -26.48 14.48 17.77
C SER A 165 -26.58 13.06 18.34
N VAL A 166 -26.16 12.90 19.59
CA VAL A 166 -26.22 11.62 20.28
C VAL A 166 -27.22 11.70 21.44
N SER A 167 -27.96 10.63 21.63
CA SER A 167 -28.81 10.41 22.79
C SER A 167 -28.57 9.02 23.36
N TRP A 168 -28.77 8.90 24.67
CA TRP A 168 -28.70 7.63 25.38
C TRP A 168 -30.11 7.18 25.74
N SER A 169 -30.48 5.98 25.32
CA SER A 169 -31.76 5.38 25.69
C SER A 169 -31.54 3.90 25.97
N ASN A 170 -32.01 3.40 27.12
CA ASN A 170 -31.90 1.99 27.52
C ASN A 170 -30.47 1.41 27.40
N ALA A 171 -29.45 2.17 27.78
CA ALA A 171 -28.03 1.83 27.64
C ALA A 171 -27.53 1.62 26.19
N THR A 172 -28.32 2.05 25.20
CA THR A 172 -27.93 2.11 23.79
C THR A 172 -27.64 3.56 23.41
N LEU A 173 -26.52 3.76 22.72
CA LEU A 173 -26.18 5.04 22.11
C LEU A 173 -26.90 5.13 20.76
N THR A 174 -27.71 6.16 20.57
CA THR A 174 -28.35 6.43 19.27
C THR A 174 -27.83 7.73 18.70
N THR A 175 -27.43 7.71 17.42
CA THR A 175 -26.99 8.90 16.70
C THR A 175 -28.10 9.32 15.74
N SER A 176 -28.40 10.61 15.64
CA SER A 176 -29.35 11.19 14.69
C SER A 176 -28.71 12.34 13.92
N ILE A 177 -29.24 12.65 12.74
CA ILE A 177 -28.81 13.81 11.93
C ILE A 177 -29.73 14.99 12.27
N SER A 178 -29.16 16.09 12.77
CA SER A 178 -29.89 17.26 13.23
C SER A 178 -30.06 18.33 12.15
N SER A 179 -29.06 18.50 11.29
CA SER A 179 -29.12 19.43 10.16
C SER A 179 -28.05 19.11 9.11
N VAL A 180 -28.24 19.65 7.91
CA VAL A 180 -27.26 19.57 6.82
C VAL A 180 -26.81 20.98 6.48
N SER A 181 -25.52 21.24 6.60
CA SER A 181 -24.86 22.46 6.13
C SER A 181 -23.76 22.09 5.13
N PHE A 182 -22.86 23.02 4.82
CA PHE A 182 -21.69 22.77 3.98
C PHE A 182 -20.42 23.07 4.76
N TYR A 183 -19.32 22.38 4.44
CA TYR A 183 -18.00 22.76 4.92
C TYR A 183 -17.53 24.03 4.21
N ASP A 184 -16.94 24.96 4.96
CA ASP A 184 -16.30 26.14 4.38
C ASP A 184 -14.97 25.75 3.71
N ALA A 185 -14.44 26.65 2.87
CA ALA A 185 -13.14 26.45 2.25
C ALA A 185 -12.04 26.25 3.30
N ASN A 186 -11.03 25.43 2.94
CA ASN A 186 -9.84 25.16 3.75
C ASN A 186 -10.09 24.40 5.08
N GLN A 187 -11.22 23.72 5.23
CA GLN A 187 -11.54 22.90 6.41
C GLN A 187 -11.21 21.42 6.26
N LEU A 188 -11.09 20.94 5.02
CA LEU A 188 -10.88 19.53 4.68
C LEU A 188 -9.64 19.38 3.80
N SER A 189 -8.86 18.32 4.05
CA SER A 189 -7.86 17.88 3.09
C SER A 189 -8.57 17.18 1.93
N LYS A 190 -8.18 17.53 0.70
CA LYS A 190 -8.75 16.99 -0.54
C LYS A 190 -7.67 16.23 -1.29
N SER A 191 -7.85 14.93 -1.50
CA SER A 191 -6.98 14.10 -2.34
C SER A 191 -7.73 13.69 -3.58
N LYS A 192 -7.23 14.07 -4.76
CA LYS A 192 -7.81 13.68 -6.06
C LYS A 192 -6.89 12.68 -6.73
N VAL A 193 -7.45 11.56 -7.17
CA VAL A 193 -6.78 10.52 -7.94
C VAL A 193 -7.49 10.39 -9.28
N THR A 194 -6.75 10.50 -10.37
CA THR A 194 -7.20 10.17 -11.71
C THR A 194 -6.51 8.88 -12.10
N ASP A 195 -7.27 7.82 -12.39
CA ASP A 195 -6.71 6.55 -12.85
C ASP A 195 -6.23 6.62 -14.31
N GLU A 196 -5.63 5.56 -14.79
CA GLU A 196 -5.05 5.48 -16.14
C GLU A 196 -6.11 5.53 -17.25
N ASN A 197 -7.38 5.30 -16.90
CA ASN A 197 -8.53 5.41 -17.80
C ASN A 197 -9.22 6.78 -17.73
N GLY A 198 -8.72 7.70 -16.89
CA GLY A 198 -9.27 9.04 -16.71
C GLY A 198 -10.42 9.12 -15.70
N ASN A 199 -10.76 8.04 -15.01
CA ASN A 199 -11.78 8.10 -13.96
C ASN A 199 -11.23 8.83 -12.74
N VAL A 200 -12.04 9.73 -12.19
CA VAL A 200 -11.65 10.56 -11.06
C VAL A 200 -12.25 10.03 -9.77
N THR A 201 -11.44 9.93 -8.71
CA THR A 201 -11.86 9.72 -7.34
C THR A 201 -11.33 10.86 -6.47
N ILE A 202 -12.18 11.45 -5.63
CA ILE A 202 -11.80 12.52 -4.72
C ILE A 202 -12.18 12.11 -3.30
N ASP A 203 -11.20 12.09 -2.41
CA ASP A 203 -11.36 11.82 -0.98
C ASP A 203 -11.21 13.13 -0.20
N PHE A 204 -12.21 13.43 0.62
CA PHE A 204 -12.20 14.57 1.53
C PHE A 204 -12.11 14.06 2.96
N LYS A 205 -11.11 14.53 3.70
CA LYS A 205 -10.89 14.16 5.11
C LYS A 205 -10.94 15.38 6.02
N ASN A 206 -11.47 15.18 7.23
CA ASN A 206 -11.44 16.19 8.29
C ASN A 206 -10.05 16.30 8.94
N SER A 207 -9.90 17.20 9.90
CA SER A 207 -8.65 17.43 10.64
C SER A 207 -8.17 16.22 11.47
N GLU A 208 -9.03 15.25 11.75
CA GLU A 208 -8.69 13.99 12.42
C GLU A 208 -8.21 12.91 11.43
N GLY A 209 -8.17 13.22 10.13
CA GLY A 209 -7.77 12.26 9.08
C GLY A 209 -8.86 11.25 8.70
N LYS A 210 -10.10 11.47 9.16
CA LYS A 210 -11.25 10.63 8.82
C LYS A 210 -11.88 11.11 7.52
N THR A 211 -12.12 10.20 6.59
CA THR A 211 -12.88 10.47 5.35
C THR A 211 -14.30 10.87 5.70
N VAL A 212 -14.75 12.02 5.20
CA VAL A 212 -16.12 12.53 5.35
C VAL A 212 -16.92 12.45 4.06
N LEU A 213 -16.24 12.51 2.91
CA LEU A 213 -16.83 12.33 1.58
C LEU A 213 -15.85 11.59 0.67
N LEU A 214 -16.33 10.52 0.04
CA LEU A 214 -15.70 9.91 -1.12
C LEU A 214 -16.56 10.20 -2.35
N ARG A 215 -15.98 10.94 -3.30
CA ARG A 215 -16.63 11.33 -4.56
C ARG A 215 -16.03 10.56 -5.73
N LYS A 216 -16.89 9.95 -6.55
CA LYS A 216 -16.51 9.33 -7.84
C LYS A 216 -17.01 10.22 -8.98
N GLY A 217 -16.14 10.55 -9.93
CA GLY A 217 -16.42 11.50 -11.00
C GLY A 217 -16.29 12.96 -10.60
N GLU A 218 -16.55 13.86 -11.55
CA GLU A 218 -16.53 15.31 -11.38
C GLU A 218 -17.71 15.96 -12.14
N GLY A 219 -18.04 17.21 -11.81
CA GLY A 219 -19.11 17.93 -12.48
C GLY A 219 -20.50 17.38 -12.15
N ALA A 220 -21.34 17.22 -13.17
CA ALA A 220 -22.73 16.81 -13.02
C ALA A 220 -22.89 15.32 -12.70
N ASP A 221 -21.98 14.47 -13.15
CA ASP A 221 -22.05 13.00 -13.02
C ASP A 221 -21.37 12.48 -11.74
N LYS A 222 -21.11 13.37 -10.78
CA LYS A 222 -20.44 13.01 -9.53
C LYS A 222 -21.35 12.14 -8.66
N LEU A 223 -20.77 11.11 -8.05
CA LEU A 223 -21.42 10.21 -7.11
C LEU A 223 -20.75 10.35 -5.74
N ASP A 224 -21.52 10.86 -4.77
CA ASP A 224 -21.01 11.21 -3.44
C ASP A 224 -21.40 10.16 -2.40
N THR A 225 -20.43 9.61 -1.68
CA THR A 225 -20.65 8.75 -0.51
C THR A 225 -20.16 9.45 0.74
N TYR A 226 -21.06 9.77 1.66
CA TYR A 226 -20.69 10.47 2.90
C TYR A 226 -20.51 9.50 4.07
N TYR A 227 -19.52 9.79 4.90
CA TYR A 227 -19.19 9.04 6.11
C TYR A 227 -19.37 9.98 7.30
N LEU A 228 -20.35 9.67 8.14
CA LEU A 228 -20.75 10.53 9.25
C LEU A 228 -20.28 9.93 10.55
N TYR A 229 -19.64 10.74 11.37
CA TYR A 229 -19.17 10.34 12.69
C TYR A 229 -20.03 10.99 13.77
N ASN A 230 -20.23 10.27 14.87
CA ASN A 230 -20.84 10.83 16.06
C ASN A 230 -19.83 11.69 16.86
N ASN A 231 -20.29 12.30 17.95
CA ASN A 231 -19.45 13.17 18.80
C ASN A 231 -18.33 12.43 19.54
N TYR A 232 -18.35 11.09 19.54
CA TYR A 232 -17.27 10.24 20.04
C TYR A 232 -16.31 9.79 18.95
N GLY A 233 -16.49 10.29 17.72
CA GLY A 233 -15.64 9.98 16.57
C GLY A 233 -15.86 8.60 15.96
N GLN A 234 -16.95 7.90 16.33
CA GLN A 234 -17.32 6.60 15.77
C GLN A 234 -18.15 6.80 14.50
N LEU A 235 -17.98 5.93 13.50
CA LEU A 235 -18.79 5.95 12.28
C LEU A 235 -20.23 5.58 12.63
N ALA A 236 -21.17 6.49 12.36
CA ALA A 236 -22.59 6.34 12.67
C ALA A 236 -23.44 6.09 11.41
N PHE A 237 -23.08 6.73 10.28
CA PHE A 237 -23.79 6.54 9.02
C PHE A 237 -22.85 6.49 7.82
N VAL A 238 -23.25 5.71 6.81
CA VAL A 238 -22.73 5.84 5.44
C VAL A 238 -23.90 6.15 4.52
N ILE A 239 -23.89 7.36 3.95
CA ILE A 239 -24.92 7.82 3.02
C ILE A 239 -24.48 7.46 1.60
N SER A 240 -25.26 6.63 0.92
CA SER A 240 -24.97 6.19 -0.45
C SER A 240 -25.19 7.32 -1.48
N PRO A 241 -24.63 7.22 -2.70
CA PRO A 241 -24.86 8.23 -3.75
C PRO A 241 -26.32 8.46 -4.09
N LYS A 242 -27.15 7.42 -4.05
CA LYS A 242 -28.59 7.53 -4.31
C LYS A 242 -29.31 8.26 -3.18
N ALA A 243 -28.92 8.00 -1.92
CA ALA A 243 -29.44 8.75 -0.78
C ALA A 243 -29.06 10.23 -0.87
N ASP A 244 -27.80 10.53 -1.20
CA ASP A 244 -27.33 11.91 -1.36
C ASP A 244 -28.10 12.67 -2.43
N GLN A 245 -28.38 12.02 -3.56
CA GLN A 245 -29.21 12.58 -4.64
C GLN A 245 -30.62 12.93 -4.12
N GLN A 246 -31.30 12.02 -3.44
CA GLN A 246 -32.63 12.28 -2.87
C GLN A 246 -32.62 13.39 -1.83
N ILE A 247 -31.61 13.41 -0.94
CA ILE A 247 -31.43 14.47 0.06
C ILE A 247 -31.26 15.82 -0.63
N THR A 248 -30.45 15.89 -1.69
CA THR A 248 -30.25 17.13 -2.46
C THR A 248 -31.53 17.62 -3.09
N SER A 249 -32.28 16.73 -3.77
CA SER A 249 -33.56 17.06 -4.40
C SER A 249 -34.62 17.48 -3.38
N GLY A 250 -34.54 16.97 -2.15
CA GLY A 250 -35.39 17.35 -1.02
C GLY A 250 -34.92 18.59 -0.24
N ASN A 251 -34.18 19.51 -0.87
CA ASN A 251 -33.62 20.72 -0.23
C ASN A 251 -32.74 20.41 0.99
N ASN A 252 -31.91 19.38 0.90
CA ASN A 252 -31.05 18.86 1.98
C ASN A 252 -31.81 18.36 3.22
N THR A 253 -33.07 17.93 3.05
CA THR A 253 -33.84 17.30 4.11
C THR A 253 -33.52 15.81 4.20
N VAL A 254 -33.24 15.32 5.40
CA VAL A 254 -33.02 13.91 5.68
C VAL A 254 -34.27 13.33 6.34
N THR A 255 -34.87 12.31 5.73
CA THR A 255 -36.03 11.60 6.28
C THR A 255 -35.62 10.22 6.78
N THR A 256 -36.40 9.65 7.70
CA THR A 256 -36.17 8.29 8.22
C THR A 256 -36.20 7.26 7.09
N GLN A 257 -37.13 7.39 6.15
CA GLN A 257 -37.21 6.51 4.99
C GLN A 257 -35.92 6.49 4.16
N ILE A 258 -35.29 7.64 3.91
CA ILE A 258 -34.00 7.69 3.19
C ILE A 258 -32.92 6.96 3.98
N LEU A 259 -32.88 7.14 5.31
CA LEU A 259 -31.89 6.49 6.17
C LEU A 259 -32.07 4.97 6.21
N ASP A 260 -33.32 4.50 6.29
CA ASP A 260 -33.64 3.08 6.42
C ASP A 260 -33.48 2.33 5.10
N ASP A 261 -33.86 2.94 3.97
CA ASP A 261 -33.86 2.28 2.66
C ASP A 261 -32.50 2.40 1.93
N LEU A 262 -31.75 3.48 2.14
CA LEU A 262 -30.62 3.85 1.27
C LEU A 262 -29.29 4.12 1.99
N CYS A 263 -29.25 4.07 3.33
CA CYS A 263 -28.04 4.33 4.11
C CYS A 263 -27.67 3.12 4.98
N TYR A 264 -26.38 3.01 5.32
CA TYR A 264 -25.94 2.12 6.38
C TYR A 264 -25.94 2.89 7.70
N GLN A 265 -26.54 2.31 8.73
CA GLN A 265 -26.65 2.88 10.07
C GLN A 265 -25.90 1.98 11.07
N TYR A 266 -25.08 2.60 11.92
CA TYR A 266 -24.32 1.91 12.96
C TYR A 266 -24.82 2.41 14.31
N VAL A 267 -25.33 1.48 15.11
CA VAL A 267 -25.91 1.70 16.45
C VAL A 267 -24.94 1.18 17.51
#